data_AF-A0A9D4B547-F1
#
_entry.id   AF-A0A9D4B547-F1
#
_cell.length_a   1.000
_cell.length_b   1.000
_cell.length_c   1.000
_cell.angle_alpha   90.00
_cell.angle_beta   90.00
_cell.angle_gamma   90.00
#
_symmetry.space_group_name_H-M   'P 1'
#
loop_
_entity.id
_entity.type
_entity.pdbx_description
1 polymer ?
#
loop_
_entity_poly.entity_id
_entity_poly.type
_entity_poly.pdbx_seq_one_letter_code
_entity_poly.pdbx_strand_id
1 'polypeptide(L)'
;LEPSKNAHHRKVAEDFSREIDRNAVQYTDLAKAVEFVLCLPGTTVPVECVFSIMNDVWSPEKSHLNISTTKAVLCVRVHFSLDCTAFYDKLLKDEQTLSQIASSEKYNGHQAASHPEERQGKEQSQ
;
A
#
# COMPACT_ATOMS: atom_id res chain seq x y z
N LEU A 1 6.50 -6.22 -35.04
CA LEU A 1 5.92 -5.16 -34.19
C LEU A 1 4.61 -4.73 -34.86
N GLU A 2 3.46 -5.10 -34.31
CA GLU A 2 2.15 -4.97 -34.97
C GLU A 2 1.78 -3.49 -35.24
N PRO A 3 1.67 -3.04 -36.51
CA PRO A 3 1.51 -1.62 -36.85
C PRO A 3 0.17 -1.01 -36.39
N SER A 4 -0.85 -1.83 -36.14
CA SER A 4 -2.20 -1.41 -35.78
C SER A 4 -2.30 -0.77 -34.37
N LYS A 5 -1.55 -1.28 -33.38
CA LYS A 5 -1.59 -0.77 -32.00
C LYS A 5 -1.02 0.64 -31.87
N ASN A 6 0.00 0.95 -32.67
CA ASN A 6 0.65 2.27 -32.68
C ASN A 6 -0.26 3.36 -33.26
N ALA A 7 -1.14 3.01 -34.21
CA ALA A 7 -2.10 3.95 -34.79
C ALA A 7 -3.18 4.36 -33.79
N HIS A 8 -3.65 3.42 -32.95
CA HIS A 8 -4.63 3.72 -31.91
C HIS A 8 -4.08 4.66 -30.85
N HIS A 9 -2.89 4.37 -30.29
CA HIS A 9 -2.26 5.24 -29.29
C HIS A 9 -1.98 6.65 -29.84
N ARG A 10 -1.56 6.75 -31.11
CA ARG A 10 -1.35 8.05 -31.77
C ARG A 10 -2.65 8.85 -31.86
N LYS A 11 -3.75 8.21 -32.28
CA LYS A 11 -5.07 8.87 -32.34
C LYS A 11 -5.55 9.35 -30.97
N VAL A 12 -5.35 8.55 -29.93
CA VAL A 12 -5.71 8.92 -28.55
C VAL A 12 -4.90 10.13 -28.08
N ALA A 13 -3.61 10.19 -28.38
CA ALA A 13 -2.78 11.34 -28.06
C ALA A 13 -3.24 12.62 -28.80
N GLU A 14 -3.55 12.51 -30.09
CA GLU A 14 -4.08 13.62 -30.89
C GLU A 14 -5.43 14.13 -30.35
N ASP A 15 -6.33 13.23 -29.97
CA ASP A 15 -7.65 13.58 -29.42
C ASP A 15 -7.51 14.22 -28.02
N PHE A 16 -6.56 13.77 -27.20
CA PHE A 16 -6.27 14.37 -25.90
C PHE A 16 -5.66 15.78 -26.03
N SER A 17 -4.67 15.98 -26.91
CA SER A 17 -4.10 17.30 -27.19
C SER A 17 -5.17 18.29 -27.68
N ARG A 18 -6.07 17.84 -28.56
CA ARG A 18 -7.18 18.65 -29.05
C ARG A 18 -8.10 19.13 -27.93
N GLU A 19 -8.40 18.27 -26.95
CA GLU A 19 -9.29 18.59 -25.84
C GLU A 19 -8.63 19.54 -24.83
N ILE A 20 -7.31 19.43 -24.61
CA ILE A 20 -6.54 20.38 -23.81
C ILE A 20 -6.61 21.78 -24.43
N ASP A 21 -6.36 21.88 -25.73
CA ASP A 21 -6.36 23.16 -26.46
C ASP A 21 -7.77 23.77 -26.48
N ARG A 22 -8.80 22.96 -26.70
CA ARG A 22 -10.20 23.40 -26.75
C ARG A 22 -10.68 23.99 -25.43
N ASN A 23 -10.27 23.41 -24.31
CA ASN A 23 -10.71 23.84 -22.98
C ASN A 23 -9.74 24.83 -22.32
N ALA A 24 -8.66 25.24 -23.01
CA ALA A 24 -7.62 26.11 -22.48
C ALA A 24 -7.13 25.62 -21.10
N VAL A 25 -6.91 24.32 -20.96
CA VAL A 25 -6.53 23.70 -19.69
C VAL A 25 -5.20 24.31 -19.23
N GLN A 26 -5.18 24.82 -18.01
CA GLN A 26 -4.00 25.42 -17.44
C GLN A 26 -2.92 24.35 -17.23
N TYR A 27 -1.66 24.72 -17.50
CA TYR A 27 -0.51 23.83 -17.33
C TYR A 27 -0.44 23.22 -15.93
N THR A 28 -0.83 23.98 -14.89
CA THR A 28 -0.85 23.51 -13.50
C THR A 28 -1.81 22.35 -13.27
N ASP A 29 -2.96 22.33 -13.94
CA ASP A 29 -3.96 21.29 -13.76
C ASP A 29 -3.63 20.06 -14.62
N LEU A 30 -3.06 20.28 -15.80
CA LEU A 30 -2.47 19.21 -16.61
C LEU A 30 -1.32 18.52 -15.87
N ALA A 31 -0.43 19.28 -15.23
CA ALA A 31 0.68 18.73 -14.45
C ALA A 31 0.21 17.83 -13.32
N LYS A 32 -0.81 18.25 -12.54
CA LYS A 32 -1.41 17.41 -11.49
C LYS A 32 -2.01 16.12 -12.04
N ALA A 33 -2.70 16.19 -13.18
CA ALA A 33 -3.29 15.01 -13.82
C ALA A 33 -2.22 14.02 -14.29
N VAL A 34 -1.14 14.53 -14.91
CA VAL A 34 0.00 13.72 -15.36
C VAL A 34 0.72 13.10 -14.16
N GLU A 35 0.99 13.88 -13.11
CA GLU A 35 1.60 13.39 -11.87
C GLU A 35 0.79 12.23 -11.27
N PHE A 36 -0.54 12.38 -11.19
CA PHE A 36 -1.42 11.34 -10.69
C PHE A 36 -1.38 10.07 -11.56
N VAL A 37 -1.48 10.21 -12.88
CA VAL A 37 -1.44 9.07 -13.82
C VAL A 37 -0.09 8.34 -13.76
N LEU A 38 1.02 9.07 -13.64
CA LEU A 38 2.36 8.47 -13.54
C LEU A 38 2.60 7.77 -12.19
N CYS A 39 1.87 8.15 -11.13
CA CYS A 39 1.90 7.44 -9.86
C CYS A 39 1.16 6.09 -9.89
N LEU A 40 0.31 5.84 -10.90
CA LEU A 40 -0.39 4.58 -11.04
C LEU A 40 0.51 3.55 -11.74
N PRO A 41 0.73 2.37 -11.16
CA PRO A 41 1.48 1.32 -11.83
C PRO A 41 0.72 0.88 -13.09
N GLY A 42 1.36 0.98 -14.26
CA GLY A 42 0.77 0.56 -15.54
C GLY A 42 0.65 -0.96 -15.72
N THR A 43 0.99 -1.76 -14.71
CA THR A 43 0.96 -3.23 -14.74
C THR A 43 0.47 -3.78 -13.40
N THR A 44 -0.05 -5.01 -13.41
CA THR A 44 -0.48 -5.74 -12.20
C THR A 44 0.68 -6.32 -11.40
N VAL A 45 1.91 -6.30 -11.93
CA VAL A 45 3.10 -6.92 -11.34
C VAL A 45 3.37 -6.49 -9.89
N PRO A 46 3.29 -5.18 -9.52
CA PRO A 46 3.51 -4.78 -8.13
C PRO A 46 2.46 -5.36 -7.18
N VAL A 47 1.21 -5.46 -7.64
CA VAL A 47 0.10 -6.01 -6.85
C VAL A 47 0.31 -7.51 -6.66
N GLU A 48 0.63 -8.24 -7.74
CA GLU A 48 0.91 -9.68 -7.69
C GLU A 48 2.10 -10.01 -6.77
N CYS A 49 3.14 -9.17 -6.78
CA CYS A 49 4.28 -9.30 -5.88
C CYS A 49 3.86 -9.20 -4.40
N VAL A 50 3.02 -8.21 -4.06
CA VAL A 50 2.47 -8.04 -2.70
C VAL A 50 1.65 -9.26 -2.29
N PHE A 51 0.78 -9.79 -3.16
CA PHE A 51 0.00 -11.00 -2.87
C PHE A 51 0.88 -12.24 -2.70
N SER A 52 1.94 -12.40 -3.50
CA SER A 52 2.90 -13.49 -3.34
C SER A 52 3.59 -13.43 -1.98
N ILE A 53 4.07 -12.25 -1.58
CA ILE A 53 4.70 -12.05 -0.26
C ILE A 53 3.70 -12.32 0.86
N MET A 54 2.45 -11.88 0.70
CA MET A 54 1.41 -12.10 1.68
C MET A 54 1.11 -13.58 1.85
N ASN A 55 1.08 -14.37 0.78
CA ASN A 55 0.88 -15.83 0.86
C ASN A 55 2.04 -16.55 1.56
N ASP A 56 3.29 -16.07 1.38
CA ASP A 56 4.44 -16.60 2.12
C ASP A 56 4.34 -16.32 3.63
N VAL A 57 3.87 -15.12 4.01
CA VAL A 57 3.76 -14.67 5.41
C VAL A 57 2.51 -15.26 6.09
N TRP A 58 1.40 -15.35 5.36
CA TRP A 58 0.11 -15.86 5.79
C TRP A 58 -0.09 -17.30 5.28
N SER A 59 0.75 -18.23 5.75
CA SER A 59 0.55 -19.66 5.45
C SER A 59 -0.27 -20.35 6.54
N PRO A 60 -1.22 -21.24 6.16
CA PRO A 60 -2.06 -21.96 7.10
C PRO A 60 -1.27 -22.90 8.03
N GLU A 61 -0.05 -23.30 7.66
CA GLU A 61 0.79 -24.17 8.50
C GLU A 61 1.66 -23.43 9.53
N LYS A 62 1.89 -22.11 9.41
CA LYS A 62 2.97 -21.44 10.19
C LYS A 62 2.56 -20.28 11.09
N SER A 63 1.52 -19.51 10.79
CA SER A 63 1.10 -18.44 11.71
C SER A 63 -0.23 -17.80 11.34
N HIS A 64 -1.23 -17.91 12.21
CA HIS A 64 -2.39 -17.03 12.21
C HIS A 64 -1.99 -15.70 12.85
N LEU A 65 -1.10 -14.94 12.20
CA LEU A 65 -0.82 -13.57 12.62
C LEU A 65 -2.15 -12.81 12.63
N ASN A 66 -2.28 -11.78 13.46
CA ASN A 66 -3.43 -10.88 13.28
C ASN A 66 -3.22 -10.06 11.98
N ILE A 67 -4.31 -9.52 11.44
CA ILE A 67 -4.28 -8.73 10.19
C ILE A 67 -3.35 -7.52 10.33
N SER A 68 -3.31 -6.88 11.51
CA SER A 68 -2.45 -5.72 11.77
C SER A 68 -0.96 -6.06 11.69
N THR A 69 -0.53 -7.20 12.23
CA THR A 69 0.86 -7.67 12.17
C THR A 69 1.22 -8.10 10.76
N THR A 70 0.30 -8.79 10.07
CA THR A 70 0.50 -9.19 8.66
C THR A 70 0.72 -7.98 7.77
N LYS A 71 -0.10 -6.93 7.93
CA LYS A 71 0.06 -5.67 7.23
C LYS A 71 1.41 -5.00 7.55
N ALA A 72 1.82 -4.98 8.82
CA ALA A 72 3.10 -4.41 9.21
C ALA A 72 4.29 -5.17 8.59
N VAL A 73 4.27 -6.51 8.63
CA VAL A 73 5.31 -7.35 8.02
C VAL A 73 5.37 -7.14 6.51
N LEU A 74 4.20 -7.09 5.84
CA LEU A 74 4.11 -6.84 4.40
C LEU A 74 4.70 -5.48 4.03
N CYS A 75 4.38 -4.42 4.81
CA CYS A 75 5.00 -3.11 4.62
C CYS A 75 6.53 -3.18 4.74
N VAL A 76 7.06 -3.86 5.77
CA VAL A 76 8.52 -3.99 5.91
C VAL A 76 9.11 -4.75 4.71
N ARG A 77 8.54 -5.88 4.32
CA ARG A 77 9.05 -6.70 3.22
C ARG A 77 8.99 -6.02 1.84
N VAL A 78 7.97 -5.20 1.60
CA VAL A 78 7.79 -4.50 0.31
C VAL A 78 8.70 -3.28 0.21
N HIS A 79 8.88 -2.53 1.31
CA HIS A 79 9.68 -1.30 1.30
C HIS A 79 11.17 -1.53 1.54
N PHE A 80 11.54 -2.64 2.19
CA PHE A 80 12.93 -3.01 2.45
C PHE A 80 13.28 -4.27 1.67
N SER A 81 13.87 -4.09 0.50
CA SER A 81 14.47 -5.16 -0.32
C SER A 81 15.79 -5.66 0.25
N LEU A 82 15.82 -5.92 1.56
CA LEU A 82 16.98 -6.41 2.31
C LEU A 82 16.67 -7.80 2.86
N ASP A 83 17.68 -8.65 2.94
CA ASP A 83 17.57 -9.84 3.77
C ASP A 83 17.50 -9.48 5.27
N CYS A 84 17.18 -10.46 6.10
CA CYS A 84 16.99 -10.25 7.53
C CYS A 84 18.25 -9.69 8.23
N THR A 85 19.45 -10.11 7.80
CA THR A 85 20.71 -9.68 8.40
C THR A 85 21.03 -8.24 8.01
N ALA A 86 20.93 -7.92 6.73
CA ALA A 86 21.14 -6.56 6.23
C ALA A 86 20.08 -5.58 6.76
N PHE A 87 18.83 -6.04 6.93
CA PHE A 87 17.78 -5.24 7.56
C PHE A 87 18.09 -4.98 9.04
N TYR A 88 18.54 -6.01 9.78
CA TYR A 88 18.96 -5.88 11.17
C TYR A 88 20.12 -4.89 11.32
N ASP A 89 21.17 -5.03 10.50
CA ASP A 89 22.33 -4.13 10.51
C ASP A 89 21.95 -2.70 10.13
N LYS A 90 21.00 -2.52 9.20
CA LYS A 90 20.45 -1.20 8.87
C LYS A 90 19.70 -0.61 10.04
N LEU A 91 18.88 -1.40 10.72
CA LEU A 91 18.09 -0.95 11.86
C LEU A 91 18.98 -0.56 13.04
N LEU A 92 20.06 -1.31 13.30
CA LEU A 92 21.05 -0.98 14.34
C LEU A 92 21.73 0.38 14.12
N LYS A 93 21.85 0.81 12.86
CA LYS A 93 22.47 2.10 12.50
C LYS A 93 21.49 3.28 12.57
N ASP A 94 20.20 3.01 12.73
CA ASP A 94 19.15 4.02 12.80
C ASP A 94 18.65 4.18 14.24
N GLU A 95 19.40 4.94 15.04
CA GLU A 95 19.10 5.17 16.46
C GLU A 95 17.75 5.86 16.67
N GLN A 96 17.34 6.74 15.75
CA GLN A 96 16.05 7.42 15.83
C GLN A 96 14.91 6.41 15.69
N THR A 97 14.96 5.58 14.65
CA THR A 97 13.95 4.54 14.44
C THR A 97 13.93 3.54 15.59
N LEU A 98 15.10 3.13 16.11
CA LEU A 98 15.18 2.24 17.28
C LEU A 98 14.57 2.86 18.55
N SER A 99 14.85 4.14 18.82
CA SER A 99 14.27 4.87 19.95
C SER A 99 12.75 4.93 19.81
N GLN A 100 12.24 5.22 18.61
CA GLN A 100 10.80 5.20 18.35
C GLN A 100 10.24 3.78 18.50
N ILE A 101 11.00 2.75 18.11
CA ILE A 101 10.55 1.36 18.23
C ILE A 101 10.39 0.95 19.70
N ALA A 102 11.35 1.34 20.54
CA ALA A 102 11.36 1.08 21.98
C ALA A 102 10.40 2.01 22.76
N SER A 103 9.99 3.13 22.18
CA SER A 103 9.06 4.08 22.81
C SER A 103 7.70 3.43 23.09
N SER A 104 7.19 3.66 24.29
CA SER A 104 5.84 3.26 24.69
C SER A 104 4.75 4.15 24.09
N GLU A 105 5.10 5.25 23.41
CA GLU A 105 4.13 6.17 22.77
C GLU A 105 3.21 5.47 21.78
N LYS A 106 3.66 4.36 21.18
CA LYS A 106 2.85 3.50 20.30
C LYS A 106 1.58 2.97 20.98
N TYR A 107 1.57 2.86 22.30
CA TYR A 107 0.45 2.32 23.07
C TYR A 107 -0.48 3.41 23.64
N ASN A 108 -0.11 4.69 23.56
CA ASN A 108 -0.91 5.79 24.12
C ASN A 108 -2.25 6.01 23.37
N GLY A 109 -2.37 5.57 22.12
CA GLY A 109 -3.59 5.72 21.31
C GLY A 109 -4.70 4.69 21.55
N HIS A 110 -4.48 3.65 22.37
CA HIS A 110 -5.43 2.55 22.54
C HIS A 110 -6.47 2.75 23.67
N GLN A 111 -6.42 3.84 24.46
CA GLN A 111 -7.45 4.11 25.48
C GLN A 111 -8.73 4.75 24.94
N ALA A 112 -8.81 5.10 23.64
CA ALA A 112 -9.98 5.79 23.08
C ALA A 112 -10.94 4.88 22.26
N ALA A 113 -10.62 3.59 22.05
CA ALA A 113 -11.38 2.71 21.17
C ALA A 113 -11.77 1.36 21.80
N SER A 114 -12.00 1.31 23.11
CA SER A 114 -12.80 0.23 23.70
C SER A 114 -14.28 0.51 23.42
N HIS A 115 -14.76 0.03 22.27
CA HIS A 115 -16.19 -0.12 22.03
C HIS A 115 -16.75 -1.14 23.05
N PRO A 116 -17.89 -0.87 23.71
CA PRO A 116 -18.50 -1.83 24.61
C PRO A 116 -19.04 -3.01 23.79
N GLU A 117 -18.48 -4.21 24.03
CA GLU A 117 -19.06 -5.48 23.57
C GLU A 117 -20.33 -5.74 24.39
N GLU A 118 -21.47 -5.26 23.89
CA GLU A 118 -22.79 -5.54 24.45
C GLU A 118 -23.12 -7.02 24.20
N ARG A 119 -22.82 -7.88 25.17
CA ARG A 119 -23.33 -9.26 25.20
C ARG A 119 -24.78 -9.27 25.68
N GLN A 120 -25.74 -9.17 24.76
CA GLN A 120 -27.09 -9.65 25.02
C GLN A 120 -27.15 -11.16 24.72
N GLY A 121 -27.14 -11.94 25.79
CA GLY A 121 -27.37 -13.37 25.79
C GLY A 121 -27.68 -13.85 27.20
N LYS A 122 -28.94 -13.68 27.62
CA LYS A 122 -29.59 -14.43 28.72
C LYS A 122 -31.02 -14.69 28.25
N GLU A 123 -31.29 -15.83 27.62
CA GLU A 123 -31.67 -17.09 28.28
C GLU A 123 -33.05 -16.98 28.93
N GLN A 124 -34.09 -17.25 28.12
CA GLN A 124 -35.41 -17.65 28.61
C GLN A 124 -35.38 -19.16 28.85
N SER A 125 -35.42 -19.58 30.10
CA SER A 125 -35.92 -20.90 30.49
C SER A 125 -36.16 -20.96 32.00
N GLN A 126 -37.40 -20.65 32.43
CA GLN A 126 -38.25 -21.42 33.35
C GLN A 126 -39.48 -20.61 33.73
#